data_AF-A0A351DEL1-F1
#
_entry.id   AF-A0A351DEL1-F1
#
_cell.length_a   1.000
_cell.length_b   1.000
_cell.length_c   1.000
_cell.angle_alpha   90.00
_cell.angle_beta   90.00
_cell.angle_gamma   90.00
#
_symmetry.space_group_name_H-M   'P 1'
#
loop_
_entity.id
_entity.type
_entity.pdbx_description
1 polymer ?
#
loop_
_entity_poly.entity_id
_entity_poly.type
_entity_poly.pdbx_seq_one_letter_code
_entity_poly.pdbx_strand_id
1 'polypeptide(L)'
;MNLLVVLFLLGFVSIGFSLTYATSIDLRLEERVCFGVVIGSVVISIVGFAVASLMGATGLMVLITFSLCAVMVSPLVFFNRKTIKLELTSFRHRTTHSWKDKDSPKPLIGILLVSAVMAIRILQNAFGKTLDGGISAGHLSVYGDWSAHLSYVASFAYSDNFSLDLPTAAGESFAYHFGVDWFSAMFVPLGLSLMGSLEVSTAVLAIAFPAVMFIVCEKLCSNRVAAGVSVGVFLTAGGTGALYRFFIEDLPERGISILADLPRSYSFDGFDRNWVDNPVTGFLYPQRPTLIGFSSTLIVIFLLWMNRDRHNVK
;
A
#
# COMPACT_ATOMS: atom_id res chain seq x y z
N MET A 1 9.40 -9.79 13.12
CA MET A 1 10.06 -8.77 12.27
C MET A 1 11.32 -8.31 12.98
N ASN A 2 12.47 -8.26 12.29
CA ASN A 2 13.74 -7.85 12.91
C ASN A 2 13.94 -6.31 12.87
N LEU A 3 14.95 -5.82 13.59
CA LEU A 3 15.22 -4.38 13.70
C LEU A 3 15.56 -3.73 12.35
N LEU A 4 16.32 -4.39 11.48
CA LEU A 4 16.72 -3.83 10.18
C LEU A 4 15.52 -3.57 9.29
N VAL A 5 14.54 -4.48 9.28
CA VAL A 5 13.29 -4.30 8.54
C VAL A 5 12.50 -3.12 9.09
N VAL A 6 12.38 -2.98 10.42
CA VAL A 6 11.70 -1.83 11.03
C VAL A 6 12.37 -0.52 10.62
N LEU A 7 13.71 -0.45 10.68
CA LEU A 7 14.48 0.73 10.29
C LEU A 7 14.31 1.05 8.80
N PHE A 8 14.27 0.03 7.94
CA PHE A 8 14.02 0.23 6.52
C PHE A 8 12.61 0.76 6.25
N LEU A 9 11.60 0.23 6.93
CA LEU A 9 10.21 0.72 6.86
C LEU A 9 10.13 2.20 7.27
N LEU A 10 10.64 2.55 8.45
CA LEU A 10 10.65 3.94 8.92
C LEU A 10 11.47 4.84 7.99
N GLY A 11 12.56 4.29 7.45
CA GLY A 11 13.48 4.97 6.57
C GLY A 11 12.83 5.43 5.26
N PHE A 12 12.25 4.51 4.48
CA PHE A 12 11.64 4.90 3.20
C PHE A 12 10.43 5.81 3.42
N VAL A 13 9.64 5.59 4.49
CA VAL A 13 8.52 6.48 4.85
C VAL A 13 9.03 7.88 5.16
N SER A 14 10.15 8.01 5.88
CA SER A 14 10.78 9.30 6.18
C SER A 14 11.30 10.00 4.92
N ILE A 15 11.87 9.24 3.98
CA ILE A 15 12.31 9.76 2.68
C ILE A 15 11.12 10.31 1.90
N GLY A 16 10.05 9.52 1.74
CA GLY A 16 8.85 9.97 1.03
C GLY A 16 8.15 11.14 1.71
N PHE A 17 8.04 11.11 3.04
CA PHE A 17 7.51 12.23 3.84
C PHE A 17 8.28 13.51 3.56
N SER A 18 9.62 13.43 3.55
CA SER A 18 10.50 14.58 3.30
C SER A 18 10.31 15.15 1.88
N LEU A 19 10.11 14.28 0.89
CA LEU A 19 9.85 14.69 -0.50
C LEU A 19 8.53 15.44 -0.68
N THR A 20 7.55 15.25 0.22
CA THR A 20 6.29 16.01 0.14
C THR A 20 6.52 17.53 0.32
N TYR A 21 7.60 17.94 0.98
CA TYR A 21 7.99 19.36 1.14
C TYR A 21 8.67 19.95 -0.08
N ALA A 22 9.02 19.14 -1.09
CA ALA A 22 9.46 19.68 -2.39
C ALA A 22 8.28 20.30 -3.16
N THR A 23 7.05 19.91 -2.83
CA THR A 23 5.85 20.50 -3.40
C THR A 23 5.44 21.75 -2.62
N SER A 24 4.84 22.72 -3.30
CA SER A 24 4.30 23.91 -2.64
C SER A 24 2.92 23.66 -2.01
N ILE A 25 2.36 22.45 -2.15
CA ILE A 25 0.99 22.11 -1.72
C ILE A 25 0.90 22.03 -0.20
N ASP A 26 -0.19 22.59 0.33
CA ASP A 26 -0.47 22.56 1.76
C ASP A 26 -1.06 21.20 2.14
N LEU A 27 -0.22 20.38 2.77
CA LEU A 27 -0.55 19.04 3.26
C LEU A 27 -0.38 19.02 4.78
N ARG A 28 -1.32 18.39 5.47
CA ARG A 28 -1.23 18.13 6.90
C ARG A 28 -0.21 17.02 7.17
N LEU A 29 0.33 16.97 8.39
CA LEU A 29 1.34 15.97 8.80
C LEU A 29 0.92 14.53 8.45
N GLU A 30 -0.29 14.14 8.81
CA GLU A 30 -0.87 12.82 8.59
C GLU A 30 -1.06 12.50 7.09
N GLU A 31 -1.35 13.52 6.27
CA GLU A 31 -1.46 13.38 4.82
C GLU A 31 -0.08 13.15 4.20
N ARG A 32 0.94 13.91 4.66
CA ARG A 32 2.33 13.74 4.25
C ARG A 32 2.87 12.36 4.60
N VAL A 33 2.49 11.79 5.75
CA VAL A 33 2.88 10.43 6.13
C VAL A 33 2.25 9.41 5.18
N CYS A 34 0.95 9.52 4.89
CA CYS A 34 0.27 8.59 3.98
C CYS A 34 0.87 8.65 2.56
N PHE A 35 1.09 9.85 2.03
CA PHE A 35 1.74 10.03 0.73
C PHE A 35 3.20 9.57 0.77
N GLY A 36 3.89 9.80 1.89
CA GLY A 36 5.28 9.42 2.11
C GLY A 36 5.52 7.91 2.05
N VAL A 37 4.56 7.09 2.47
CA VAL A 37 4.64 5.63 2.27
C VAL A 37 4.77 5.30 0.78
N VAL A 38 3.89 5.86 -0.06
CA VAL A 38 3.83 5.56 -1.49
C VAL A 38 5.05 6.14 -2.22
N ILE A 39 5.29 7.45 -2.03
CA ILE A 39 6.42 8.16 -2.67
C ILE A 39 7.75 7.53 -2.25
N GLY A 40 7.90 7.21 -0.97
CA GLY A 40 9.10 6.58 -0.44
C GLY A 40 9.36 5.21 -1.05
N SER A 41 8.32 4.38 -1.20
CA SER A 41 8.43 3.07 -1.85
C SER A 41 8.90 3.19 -3.32
N VAL A 42 8.34 4.15 -4.07
CA VAL A 42 8.74 4.38 -5.47
C VAL A 42 10.19 4.83 -5.57
N VAL A 43 10.58 5.83 -4.77
CA VAL A 43 11.93 6.41 -4.82
C VAL A 43 12.98 5.42 -4.37
N ILE A 44 12.75 4.70 -3.27
CA ILE A 44 13.71 3.70 -2.77
C ILE A 44 13.85 2.55 -3.76
N SER A 45 12.77 2.15 -4.44
CA SER A 45 12.82 1.12 -5.48
C SER A 45 13.61 1.58 -6.72
N ILE A 46 13.43 2.81 -7.19
CA ILE A 46 14.16 3.33 -8.36
C ILE A 46 15.66 3.45 -8.04
N VAL A 47 16.01 4.11 -6.93
CA VAL A 47 17.43 4.28 -6.54
C VAL A 47 18.03 2.93 -6.21
N GLY A 48 17.29 2.08 -5.50
CA GLY A 48 17.74 0.74 -5.12
C GLY A 48 17.99 -0.14 -6.32
N PHE A 49 17.14 -0.07 -7.34
CA PHE A 49 17.36 -0.83 -8.57
C PHE A 49 18.66 -0.40 -9.24
N ALA A 50 18.89 0.90 -9.39
CA ALA A 50 20.12 1.42 -9.99
C ALA A 50 21.39 1.01 -9.22
N VAL A 51 21.35 1.04 -7.88
CA VAL A 51 22.49 0.58 -7.06
C VAL A 51 22.67 -0.93 -7.19
N ALA A 52 21.58 -1.70 -7.11
CA ALA A 52 21.63 -3.15 -7.18
C ALA A 52 22.10 -3.66 -8.55
N SER A 53 21.75 -2.99 -9.65
CA SER A 53 22.29 -3.30 -10.98
C SER A 53 23.82 -3.23 -11.07
N LEU A 54 24.50 -2.54 -10.12
CA LEU A 54 25.96 -2.41 -10.10
C LEU A 54 26.65 -3.40 -9.15
N MET A 55 25.95 -3.93 -8.13
CA MET A 55 26.58 -4.70 -7.05
C MET A 55 25.74 -5.85 -6.46
N GLY A 56 24.59 -6.16 -7.05
CA GLY A 56 23.68 -7.21 -6.61
C GLY A 56 22.75 -6.81 -5.46
N ALA A 57 21.78 -7.69 -5.17
CA ALA A 57 20.78 -7.54 -4.12
C ALA A 57 21.33 -7.92 -2.73
N THR A 58 22.19 -7.08 -2.17
CA THR A 58 22.83 -7.32 -0.86
C THR A 58 22.37 -6.36 0.23
N GLY A 59 22.67 -6.67 1.50
CA GLY A 59 22.41 -5.75 2.61
C GLY A 59 23.19 -4.43 2.49
N LEU A 60 24.39 -4.48 1.89
CA LEU A 60 25.19 -3.30 1.58
C LEU A 60 24.51 -2.40 0.54
N MET A 61 23.92 -2.99 -0.51
CA MET A 61 23.13 -2.25 -1.50
C MET A 61 21.98 -1.49 -0.83
N VAL A 62 21.25 -2.13 0.10
CA VAL A 62 20.14 -1.46 0.81
C VAL A 62 20.65 -0.28 1.64
N LEU A 63 21.78 -0.44 2.34
CA LEU A 63 22.40 0.64 3.13
C LEU A 63 22.84 1.81 2.25
N ILE A 64 23.49 1.55 1.11
CA ILE A 64 23.92 2.58 0.16
C ILE A 64 22.71 3.32 -0.40
N THR A 65 21.68 2.58 -0.83
CA THR A 65 20.43 3.14 -1.34
C THR A 65 19.78 4.08 -0.33
N PHE A 66 19.69 3.64 0.93
CA PHE A 66 19.13 4.43 2.02
C PHE A 66 19.96 5.70 2.27
N SER A 67 21.29 5.57 2.28
CA SER A 67 22.20 6.69 2.51
C SER A 67 22.11 7.75 1.40
N LEU A 68 22.07 7.32 0.14
CA LEU A 68 21.90 8.21 -1.02
C LEU A 68 20.56 8.97 -0.94
N CYS A 69 19.47 8.25 -0.66
CA CYS A 69 18.16 8.87 -0.52
C CYS A 69 18.08 9.83 0.68
N ALA A 70 18.68 9.47 1.82
CA ALA A 70 18.73 10.32 3.01
C ALA A 70 19.50 11.63 2.74
N VAL A 71 20.65 11.55 2.05
CA VAL A 71 21.42 12.71 1.63
C VAL A 71 20.59 13.59 0.69
N MET A 72 19.93 12.98 -0.30
CA MET A 72 19.07 13.68 -1.27
C MET A 72 17.95 14.48 -0.60
N VAL A 73 17.29 13.94 0.43
CA VAL A 73 16.17 14.62 1.11
C VAL A 73 16.60 15.51 2.27
N SER A 74 17.86 15.42 2.72
CA SER A 74 18.37 16.18 3.88
C SER A 74 18.18 17.70 3.78
N PRO A 75 18.33 18.37 2.60
CA PRO A 75 18.07 19.81 2.50
C PRO A 75 16.60 20.14 2.74
N LEU A 76 15.67 19.31 2.22
CA LEU A 76 14.23 19.51 2.39
C LEU A 76 13.86 19.48 3.88
N VAL A 77 14.40 18.51 4.63
CA VAL A 77 14.20 18.43 6.09
C VAL A 77 14.81 19.64 6.79
N PHE A 78 16.05 20.01 6.45
CA PHE A 78 16.75 21.12 7.09
C PHE A 78 16.03 22.45 6.92
N PHE A 79 15.58 22.78 5.70
CA PHE A 79 14.89 24.02 5.40
C PHE A 79 13.46 24.05 5.96
N ASN A 80 12.78 22.89 6.02
CA ASN A 80 11.39 22.80 6.51
C ASN A 80 11.28 22.43 8.00
N ARG A 81 12.38 22.33 8.76
CA ARG A 81 12.37 21.89 10.17
C ARG A 81 11.42 22.66 11.08
N LYS A 82 11.23 23.97 10.84
CA LYS A 82 10.29 24.80 11.61
C LYS A 82 8.84 24.43 11.26
N THR A 83 8.54 24.29 9.97
CA THR A 83 7.23 23.83 9.46
C THR A 83 6.88 22.45 10.00
N ILE A 84 7.81 21.49 9.93
CA ILE A 84 7.63 20.14 10.48
C ILE A 84 7.25 20.20 11.97
N LYS A 85 7.96 21.00 12.77
CA LYS A 85 7.67 21.16 14.20
C LYS A 85 6.29 21.79 14.46
N LEU A 86 5.89 22.76 13.65
CA LEU A 86 4.58 23.39 13.73
C LEU A 86 3.47 22.40 13.35
N GLU A 87 3.64 21.66 12.26
CA GLU A 87 2.71 20.62 11.81
C GLU A 87 2.55 19.51 12.85
N LEU A 88 3.64 19.10 13.52
CA LEU A 88 3.60 18.13 14.61
C LEU A 88 2.82 18.64 15.83
N THR A 89 3.05 19.89 16.22
CA THR A 89 2.32 20.52 17.32
C THR A 89 0.84 20.68 16.97
N SER A 90 0.56 21.10 15.74
CA SER A 90 -0.80 21.23 15.21
C SER A 90 -1.51 19.87 15.18
N PHE A 91 -0.86 18.82 14.66
CA PHE A 91 -1.40 17.46 14.68
C PHE A 91 -1.79 17.02 16.10
N ARG A 92 -0.89 17.19 17.07
CA ARG A 92 -1.15 16.85 18.48
C ARG A 92 -2.32 17.65 19.07
N HIS A 93 -2.49 18.91 18.67
CA HIS A 93 -3.65 19.69 19.09
C HIS A 93 -4.94 19.18 18.41
N ARG A 94 -4.89 18.84 17.12
CA ARG A 94 -6.05 18.39 16.35
C ARG A 94 -6.54 17.00 16.75
N THR A 95 -5.71 16.14 17.35
CA THR A 95 -6.17 14.84 17.86
C THR A 95 -7.19 14.95 19.00
N THR A 96 -7.34 16.10 19.65
CA THR A 96 -8.39 16.32 20.66
C THR A 96 -9.76 16.61 20.03
N HIS A 97 -9.79 17.02 18.76
CA HIS A 97 -11.01 17.45 18.06
C HIS A 97 -11.99 16.29 17.87
N SER A 98 -13.28 16.61 17.72
CA SER A 98 -14.31 15.63 17.40
C SER A 98 -14.08 14.97 16.04
N TRP A 99 -14.68 13.81 15.80
CA TRP A 99 -14.63 13.13 14.50
C TRP A 99 -15.30 13.96 13.37
N LYS A 100 -16.23 14.83 13.74
CA LYS A 100 -16.98 15.69 12.80
C LYS A 100 -16.18 16.92 12.37
N ASP A 101 -15.12 17.28 13.11
CA ASP A 101 -14.35 18.48 12.80
C ASP A 101 -13.52 18.28 11.53
N LYS A 102 -13.54 19.27 10.64
CA LYS A 102 -12.87 19.22 9.33
C LYS A 102 -11.36 18.98 9.45
N ASP A 103 -10.75 19.49 10.52
CA ASP A 103 -9.30 19.38 10.73
C ASP A 103 -8.89 18.19 11.60
N SER A 104 -9.86 17.40 12.07
CA SER A 104 -9.60 16.21 12.88
C SER A 104 -8.89 15.13 12.06
N PRO A 105 -7.76 14.58 12.54
CA PRO A 105 -7.08 13.45 11.91
C PRO A 105 -7.77 12.10 12.21
N LYS A 106 -8.75 12.07 13.12
CA LYS A 106 -9.37 10.83 13.61
C LYS A 106 -9.98 9.97 12.50
N PRO A 107 -10.73 10.51 11.51
CA PRO A 107 -11.25 9.71 10.41
C PRO A 107 -10.14 8.98 9.62
N LEU A 108 -9.06 9.69 9.30
CA LEU A 108 -7.92 9.12 8.59
C LEU A 108 -7.21 8.05 9.41
N ILE A 109 -6.98 8.31 10.71
CA ILE A 109 -6.41 7.32 11.64
C ILE A 109 -7.32 6.09 11.74
N GLY A 110 -8.63 6.28 11.83
CA GLY A 110 -9.61 5.19 11.84
C GLY A 110 -9.53 4.33 10.57
N ILE A 111 -9.43 4.97 9.40
CA ILE A 111 -9.23 4.26 8.12
C ILE A 111 -7.93 3.46 8.14
N LEU A 112 -6.81 4.04 8.60
CA LEU A 112 -5.53 3.34 8.70
C LEU A 112 -5.61 2.15 9.66
N LEU A 113 -6.27 2.30 10.81
CA LEU A 113 -6.43 1.21 11.79
C LEU A 113 -7.28 0.06 11.25
N VAL A 114 -8.42 0.37 10.64
CA VAL A 114 -9.27 -0.64 9.99
C VAL A 114 -8.51 -1.33 8.86
N SER A 115 -7.82 -0.55 8.02
CA SER A 115 -7.01 -1.09 6.92
C SER A 115 -5.88 -1.98 7.43
N ALA A 116 -5.24 -1.64 8.56
CA ALA A 116 -4.22 -2.46 9.21
C ALA A 116 -4.77 -3.79 9.70
N VAL A 117 -5.89 -3.78 10.41
CA VAL A 117 -6.53 -5.01 10.89
C VAL A 117 -6.92 -5.90 9.71
N MET A 118 -7.55 -5.32 8.68
CA MET A 118 -7.97 -6.07 7.50
C MET A 118 -6.78 -6.60 6.69
N ALA A 119 -5.75 -5.80 6.46
CA ALA A 119 -4.57 -6.21 5.70
C ALA A 119 -3.82 -7.33 6.39
N ILE A 120 -3.59 -7.22 7.70
CA ILE A 120 -2.95 -8.27 8.48
C ILE A 120 -3.78 -9.54 8.42
N ARG A 121 -5.12 -9.44 8.57
CA ARG A 121 -6.00 -10.61 8.51
C ARG A 121 -6.01 -11.28 7.13
N ILE A 122 -6.06 -10.50 6.05
CA ILE A 122 -6.01 -11.03 4.69
C ILE A 122 -4.68 -11.76 4.47
N LEU A 123 -3.55 -11.13 4.84
CA LEU A 123 -2.21 -11.69 4.65
C LEU A 123 -1.96 -12.93 5.50
N GLN A 124 -2.46 -12.99 6.73
CA GLN A 124 -2.42 -14.20 7.56
C GLN A 124 -3.11 -15.41 6.92
N ASN A 125 -4.08 -15.16 6.04
CA ASN A 125 -4.78 -16.20 5.29
C ASN A 125 -4.30 -16.30 3.84
N ALA A 126 -3.38 -15.45 3.37
CA ALA A 126 -2.93 -15.45 1.98
C ALA A 126 -2.14 -16.72 1.68
N PHE A 127 -1.23 -17.10 2.57
CA PHE A 127 -0.47 -18.35 2.49
C PHE A 127 -0.50 -19.14 3.79
N GLY A 128 -0.41 -20.46 3.65
CA GLY A 128 -0.14 -21.39 4.73
C GLY A 128 0.91 -22.41 4.31
N LYS A 129 1.60 -23.02 5.27
CA LYS A 129 2.49 -24.16 5.00
C LYS A 129 1.70 -25.45 5.08
N THR A 130 1.86 -26.33 4.10
CA THR A 130 1.29 -27.67 4.14
C THR A 130 2.22 -28.63 4.90
N LEU A 131 1.68 -29.75 5.40
CA LEU A 131 2.41 -30.72 6.21
C LEU A 131 3.59 -31.38 5.46
N ASP A 132 3.49 -31.47 4.15
CA ASP A 132 4.51 -32.00 3.22
C ASP A 132 5.55 -30.93 2.79
N GLY A 133 5.49 -29.72 3.34
CA GLY A 133 6.44 -28.64 3.07
C GLY A 133 6.09 -27.76 1.88
N GLY A 134 4.93 -27.97 1.25
CA GLY A 134 4.38 -27.07 0.23
C GLY A 134 3.80 -25.76 0.78
N ILE A 135 3.31 -24.94 -0.14
CA ILE A 135 2.64 -23.66 0.14
C ILE A 135 1.19 -23.78 -0.29
N SER A 136 0.27 -23.66 0.65
CA SER A 136 -1.16 -23.46 0.40
C SER A 136 -1.46 -21.98 0.21
N ALA A 137 -2.44 -21.67 -0.63
CA ALA A 137 -2.98 -20.32 -0.80
C ALA A 137 -4.42 -20.28 -0.28
N GLY A 138 -4.77 -19.25 0.49
CA GLY A 138 -6.12 -19.13 1.06
C GLY A 138 -7.13 -18.39 0.18
N HIS A 139 -6.72 -17.92 -1.01
CA HIS A 139 -7.63 -17.32 -1.99
C HIS A 139 -7.20 -17.65 -3.43
N LEU A 140 -8.16 -17.78 -4.34
CA LEU A 140 -7.91 -18.12 -5.75
C LEU A 140 -7.00 -17.10 -6.44
N SER A 141 -7.25 -15.81 -6.24
CA SER A 141 -6.43 -14.75 -6.85
C SER A 141 -4.99 -14.75 -6.33
N VAL A 142 -4.79 -15.13 -5.06
CA VAL A 142 -3.44 -15.31 -4.49
C VAL A 142 -2.77 -16.54 -5.10
N TYR A 143 -3.49 -17.65 -5.23
CA TYR A 143 -2.98 -18.86 -5.88
C TYR A 143 -2.52 -18.57 -7.33
N GLY A 144 -3.34 -17.86 -8.11
CA GLY A 144 -3.06 -17.51 -9.49
C GLY A 144 -1.86 -16.58 -9.65
N ASP A 145 -1.89 -15.41 -9.00
CA ASP A 145 -0.92 -14.36 -9.28
C ASP A 145 0.36 -14.46 -8.44
N TRP A 146 0.25 -14.89 -7.18
CA TRP A 146 1.40 -14.80 -6.28
C TRP A 146 2.45 -15.86 -6.55
N SER A 147 2.12 -16.95 -7.25
CA SER A 147 3.13 -17.89 -7.73
C SER A 147 4.15 -17.18 -8.65
N ALA A 148 3.67 -16.35 -9.58
CA ALA A 148 4.50 -15.53 -10.45
C ALA A 148 5.25 -14.44 -9.66
N HIS A 149 4.56 -13.70 -8.79
CA HIS A 149 5.21 -12.67 -7.97
C HIS A 149 6.29 -13.25 -7.04
N LEU A 150 6.08 -14.44 -6.48
CA LEU A 150 7.09 -15.13 -5.69
C LEU A 150 8.35 -15.41 -6.52
N SER A 151 8.19 -15.88 -7.76
CA SER A 151 9.30 -16.06 -8.71
C SER A 151 9.98 -14.74 -9.08
N TYR A 152 9.21 -13.65 -9.26
CA TYR A 152 9.75 -12.33 -9.56
C TYR A 152 10.63 -11.81 -8.42
N VAL A 153 10.11 -11.83 -7.19
CA VAL A 153 10.87 -11.41 -6.00
C VAL A 153 12.11 -12.29 -5.80
N ALA A 154 11.99 -13.61 -5.98
CA ALA A 154 13.11 -14.54 -5.86
C ALA A 154 14.21 -14.24 -6.89
N SER A 155 13.84 -13.95 -8.13
CA SER A 155 14.80 -13.67 -9.20
C SER A 155 15.68 -12.46 -8.88
N PHE A 156 15.10 -11.43 -8.26
CA PHE A 156 15.88 -10.28 -7.80
C PHE A 156 16.69 -10.58 -6.54
N ALA A 157 16.08 -11.23 -5.55
CA ALA A 157 16.69 -11.42 -4.24
C ALA A 157 17.84 -12.44 -4.22
N TYR A 158 17.80 -13.44 -5.11
CA TYR A 158 18.72 -14.58 -5.09
C TYR A 158 19.50 -14.78 -6.39
N SER A 159 19.12 -14.13 -7.48
CA SER A 159 19.75 -14.34 -8.79
C SER A 159 20.17 -13.05 -9.50
N ASP A 160 20.09 -11.90 -8.82
CA ASP A 160 20.49 -10.61 -9.35
C ASP A 160 19.95 -10.34 -10.77
N ASN A 161 18.65 -10.62 -10.98
CA ASN A 161 17.96 -10.50 -12.26
C ASN A 161 17.79 -9.03 -12.75
N PHE A 162 18.89 -8.31 -12.90
CA PHE A 162 18.95 -6.92 -13.36
C PHE A 162 19.15 -6.80 -14.87
N SER A 163 19.35 -7.93 -15.58
CA SER A 163 19.17 -8.06 -17.03
C SER A 163 17.69 -8.03 -17.43
N LEU A 164 16.77 -8.17 -16.45
CA LEU A 164 15.32 -8.18 -16.65
C LEU A 164 14.87 -9.33 -17.56
N ASP A 165 15.28 -10.55 -17.21
CA ASP A 165 14.79 -11.79 -17.82
C ASP A 165 13.51 -12.26 -17.09
N LEU A 166 12.52 -12.77 -17.82
CA LEU A 166 11.27 -13.26 -17.21
C LEU A 166 11.50 -14.61 -16.52
N PRO A 167 11.45 -14.73 -15.18
CA PRO A 167 11.82 -15.98 -14.50
C PRO A 167 10.81 -17.12 -14.70
N THR A 168 9.62 -16.83 -15.26
CA THR A 168 8.57 -17.80 -15.56
C THR A 168 8.59 -18.30 -17.00
N ALA A 169 9.41 -17.70 -17.88
CA ALA A 169 9.56 -18.13 -19.27
C ALA A 169 10.99 -17.87 -19.76
N ALA A 170 11.77 -18.95 -19.90
CA ALA A 170 13.17 -18.86 -20.31
C ALA A 170 13.32 -18.26 -21.72
N GLY A 171 14.25 -17.31 -21.87
CA GLY A 171 14.52 -16.61 -23.12
C GLY A 171 13.62 -15.40 -23.39
N GLU A 172 12.62 -15.15 -22.54
CA GLU A 172 11.74 -14.00 -22.64
C GLU A 172 12.20 -12.85 -21.73
N SER A 173 11.91 -11.62 -22.18
CA SER A 173 12.19 -10.41 -21.40
C SER A 173 11.08 -10.09 -20.41
N PHE A 174 11.43 -9.44 -19.31
CA PHE A 174 10.51 -9.06 -18.25
C PHE A 174 9.61 -7.90 -18.68
N ALA A 175 8.48 -8.21 -19.32
CA ALA A 175 7.49 -7.23 -19.79
C ALA A 175 6.49 -6.76 -18.70
N TYR A 176 6.47 -7.45 -17.55
CA TYR A 176 5.54 -7.16 -16.46
C TYR A 176 6.07 -6.03 -15.54
N HIS A 177 5.18 -5.32 -14.87
CA HIS A 177 5.52 -4.20 -13.96
C HIS A 177 6.18 -4.70 -12.67
N PHE A 178 7.51 -4.82 -12.67
CA PHE A 178 8.27 -5.46 -11.59
C PHE A 178 8.56 -4.59 -10.35
N GLY A 179 8.27 -3.29 -10.37
CA GLY A 179 8.75 -2.35 -9.34
C GLY A 179 8.34 -2.70 -7.90
N VAL A 180 7.13 -3.23 -7.70
CA VAL A 180 6.64 -3.69 -6.39
C VAL A 180 7.28 -5.02 -5.96
N ASP A 181 7.60 -5.90 -6.91
CA ASP A 181 8.32 -7.14 -6.65
C ASP A 181 9.77 -6.84 -6.28
N TRP A 182 10.39 -5.90 -6.97
CA TRP A 182 11.70 -5.38 -6.60
C TRP A 182 11.68 -4.73 -5.20
N PHE A 183 10.69 -3.88 -4.89
CA PHE A 183 10.52 -3.32 -3.54
C PHE A 183 10.46 -4.40 -2.47
N SER A 184 9.73 -5.49 -2.75
CA SER A 184 9.67 -6.69 -1.89
C SER A 184 11.04 -7.35 -1.73
N ALA A 185 11.79 -7.52 -2.81
CA ALA A 185 13.09 -8.19 -2.81
C ALA A 185 14.10 -7.48 -1.90
N MET A 186 14.03 -6.15 -1.78
CA MET A 186 14.91 -5.35 -0.90
C MET A 186 14.80 -5.74 0.59
N PHE A 187 13.72 -6.41 1.02
CA PHE A 187 13.59 -6.89 2.39
C PHE A 187 14.31 -8.22 2.66
N VAL A 188 14.59 -9.02 1.63
CA VAL A 188 15.23 -10.33 1.78
C VAL A 188 16.67 -10.20 2.32
N PRO A 189 17.53 -9.31 1.81
CA PRO A 189 18.86 -9.08 2.37
C PRO A 189 18.85 -8.50 3.80
N LEU A 190 17.71 -7.97 4.23
CA LEU A 190 17.50 -7.51 5.61
C LEU A 190 17.02 -8.63 6.54
N GLY A 191 16.90 -9.87 6.05
CA GLY A 191 16.61 -11.06 6.83
C GLY A 191 15.13 -11.46 6.87
N LEU A 192 14.27 -10.95 5.97
CA LEU A 192 12.95 -11.55 5.76
C LEU A 192 13.05 -12.79 4.89
N SER A 193 12.16 -13.76 5.14
CA SER A 193 11.90 -14.83 4.18
C SER A 193 11.25 -14.26 2.92
N LEU A 194 11.30 -15.02 1.83
CA LEU A 194 10.66 -14.62 0.58
C LEU A 194 9.17 -14.29 0.77
N MET A 195 8.39 -15.18 1.40
CA MET A 195 6.98 -14.93 1.71
C MET A 195 6.79 -13.71 2.63
N GLY A 196 7.60 -13.61 3.70
CA GLY A 196 7.52 -12.47 4.61
C GLY A 196 7.82 -11.14 3.92
N SER A 197 8.67 -11.14 2.89
CA SER A 197 8.93 -9.94 2.08
C SER A 197 7.70 -9.49 1.30
N LEU A 198 6.96 -10.43 0.68
CA LEU A 198 5.71 -10.15 -0.03
C LEU A 198 4.64 -9.65 0.96
N GLU A 199 4.49 -10.30 2.10
CA GLU A 199 3.53 -9.93 3.13
C GLU A 199 3.79 -8.52 3.66
N VAL A 200 5.02 -8.20 4.08
CA VAL A 200 5.36 -6.91 4.67
C VAL A 200 5.23 -5.77 3.66
N SER A 201 5.75 -5.95 2.44
CA SER A 201 5.64 -4.93 1.40
C SER A 201 4.19 -4.70 0.97
N THR A 202 3.39 -5.76 0.86
CA THR A 202 1.96 -5.67 0.56
C THR A 202 1.19 -4.99 1.69
N ALA A 203 1.42 -5.39 2.94
CA ALA A 203 0.75 -4.81 4.11
C ALA A 203 0.92 -3.29 4.14
N VAL A 204 2.16 -2.81 4.01
CA VAL A 204 2.44 -1.38 4.17
C VAL A 204 1.75 -0.54 3.10
N LEU A 205 1.75 -1.00 1.84
CA LEU A 205 1.10 -0.29 0.74
C LEU A 205 -0.43 -0.42 0.78
N ALA A 206 -0.96 -1.61 1.09
CA ALA A 206 -2.40 -1.85 1.20
C ALA A 206 -3.03 -1.08 2.37
N ILE A 207 -2.29 -0.88 3.47
CA ILE A 207 -2.74 -0.05 4.61
C ILE A 207 -2.80 1.43 4.22
N ALA A 208 -1.81 1.91 3.45
CA ALA A 208 -1.75 3.31 3.05
C ALA A 208 -2.80 3.68 1.99
N PHE A 209 -3.13 2.77 1.07
CA PHE A 209 -3.99 3.07 -0.08
C PHE A 209 -5.37 3.66 0.29
N PRO A 210 -6.17 3.09 1.22
CA PRO A 210 -7.47 3.66 1.58
C PRO A 210 -7.36 5.06 2.19
N ALA A 211 -6.29 5.32 2.94
CA ALA A 211 -6.00 6.63 3.50
C ALA A 211 -5.63 7.64 2.40
N VAL A 212 -4.80 7.25 1.43
CA VAL A 212 -4.50 8.08 0.24
C VAL A 212 -5.78 8.40 -0.52
N MET A 213 -6.62 7.40 -0.78
CA MET A 213 -7.91 7.60 -1.46
C MET A 213 -8.81 8.57 -0.70
N PHE A 214 -8.91 8.43 0.63
CA PHE A 214 -9.68 9.35 1.45
C PHE A 214 -9.19 10.80 1.32
N ILE A 215 -7.87 11.03 1.43
CA ILE A 215 -7.26 12.37 1.32
C ILE A 215 -7.58 13.00 -0.03
N VAL A 216 -7.38 12.24 -1.11
CA VAL A 216 -7.60 12.73 -2.48
C VAL A 216 -9.09 13.02 -2.71
N CYS A 217 -9.99 12.11 -2.34
CA CYS A 217 -11.43 12.32 -2.47
C CYS A 217 -11.94 13.47 -1.60
N GLU A 218 -11.42 13.66 -0.38
CA GLU A 218 -11.81 14.78 0.49
C GLU A 218 -11.51 16.12 -0.18
N LYS A 219 -10.37 16.22 -0.86
CA LYS A 219 -9.92 17.45 -1.51
C LYS A 219 -10.62 17.68 -2.85
N LEU A 220 -10.88 16.62 -3.63
CA LEU A 220 -11.61 16.72 -4.90
C LEU A 220 -13.11 17.01 -4.69
N CYS A 221 -13.74 16.36 -3.71
CA CYS A 221 -15.18 16.51 -3.45
C CYS A 221 -15.51 17.64 -2.46
N SER A 222 -14.50 18.23 -1.80
CA SER A 222 -14.66 19.20 -0.70
C SER A 222 -15.59 18.71 0.43
N ASN A 223 -15.76 17.40 0.58
CA ASN A 223 -16.70 16.78 1.51
C ASN A 223 -16.13 15.46 2.07
N ARG A 224 -15.98 15.39 3.40
CA ARG A 224 -15.45 14.22 4.11
C ARG A 224 -16.39 13.01 4.06
N VAL A 225 -17.70 13.25 4.08
CA VAL A 225 -18.69 12.17 3.99
C VAL A 225 -18.61 11.52 2.62
N ALA A 226 -18.55 12.32 1.56
CA ALA A 226 -18.37 11.81 0.21
C ALA A 226 -17.06 11.02 0.08
N ALA A 227 -15.96 11.52 0.64
CA ALA A 227 -14.68 10.79 0.65
C ALA A 227 -14.77 9.44 1.39
N GLY A 228 -15.39 9.41 2.57
CA GLY A 228 -15.61 8.18 3.33
C GLY A 228 -16.50 7.18 2.58
N VAL A 229 -17.57 7.67 1.93
CA VAL A 229 -18.44 6.84 1.09
C VAL A 229 -17.66 6.29 -0.10
N SER A 230 -16.85 7.09 -0.79
CA SER A 230 -16.04 6.62 -1.92
C SER A 230 -15.07 5.51 -1.51
N VAL A 231 -14.39 5.66 -0.36
CA VAL A 231 -13.51 4.61 0.18
C VAL A 231 -14.32 3.35 0.53
N GLY A 232 -15.46 3.50 1.21
CA GLY A 232 -16.34 2.38 1.55
C GLY A 232 -16.83 1.63 0.31
N VAL A 233 -17.31 2.36 -0.71
CA VAL A 233 -17.73 1.80 -2.00
C VAL A 233 -16.58 1.05 -2.66
N PHE A 234 -15.37 1.60 -2.73
CA PHE A 234 -14.24 0.88 -3.33
C PHE A 234 -13.91 -0.41 -2.56
N LEU A 235 -13.81 -0.34 -1.23
CA LEU A 235 -13.44 -1.47 -0.39
C LEU A 235 -14.51 -2.58 -0.38
N THR A 236 -15.76 -2.26 -0.69
CA THR A 236 -16.90 -3.20 -0.68
C THR A 236 -17.50 -3.45 -2.06
N ALA A 237 -16.95 -2.85 -3.11
CA ALA A 237 -17.37 -3.05 -4.51
C ALA A 237 -17.25 -4.53 -4.88
N GLY A 238 -18.04 -4.98 -5.86
CA GLY A 238 -18.14 -6.40 -6.24
C GLY A 238 -18.92 -7.27 -5.25
N GLY A 239 -19.27 -6.76 -4.07
CA GLY A 239 -20.06 -7.44 -3.05
C GLY A 239 -21.35 -6.73 -2.65
N THR A 240 -21.87 -5.76 -3.41
CA THR A 240 -23.09 -5.02 -3.00
C THR A 240 -24.34 -5.91 -2.95
N GLY A 241 -24.49 -6.84 -3.91
CA GLY A 241 -25.49 -7.91 -3.84
C GLY A 241 -25.24 -8.86 -2.66
N ALA A 242 -23.98 -9.07 -2.32
CA ALA A 242 -23.57 -9.89 -1.19
C ALA A 242 -23.84 -9.20 0.17
N LEU A 243 -23.68 -7.88 0.29
CA LEU A 243 -24.06 -7.10 1.47
C LEU A 243 -25.58 -7.14 1.69
N TYR A 244 -26.37 -6.99 0.62
CA TYR A 244 -27.81 -7.21 0.69
C TYR A 244 -28.12 -8.59 1.27
N ARG A 245 -27.49 -9.65 0.74
CA ARG A 245 -27.70 -11.02 1.20
C ARG A 245 -27.28 -11.23 2.66
N PHE A 246 -26.14 -10.66 3.05
CA PHE A 246 -25.67 -10.71 4.42
C PHE A 246 -26.68 -10.08 5.39
N PHE A 247 -27.16 -8.87 5.10
CA PHE A 247 -28.04 -8.13 6.02
C PHE A 247 -29.50 -8.59 5.98
N ILE A 248 -29.99 -9.11 4.86
CA ILE A 248 -31.40 -9.41 4.63
C ILE A 248 -31.71 -10.92 4.75
N GLU A 249 -30.77 -11.79 4.38
CA GLU A 249 -30.95 -13.25 4.47
C GLU A 249 -30.14 -13.82 5.62
N ASP A 250 -28.81 -13.77 5.54
CA ASP A 250 -27.96 -14.63 6.35
C ASP A 250 -27.85 -14.17 7.83
N LEU A 251 -27.80 -12.85 8.10
CA LEU A 251 -27.73 -12.30 9.45
C LEU A 251 -29.05 -12.47 10.23
N PRO A 252 -30.24 -12.20 9.66
CA PRO A 252 -31.51 -12.50 10.34
C PRO A 252 -31.71 -13.99 10.64
N GLU A 253 -31.28 -14.88 9.73
CA GLU A 253 -31.44 -16.32 9.90
C GLU A 253 -30.48 -16.91 10.96
N ARG A 254 -29.22 -16.45 10.98
CA ARG A 254 -28.16 -17.07 11.81
C ARG A 254 -27.75 -16.25 13.01
N GLY A 255 -28.12 -14.98 13.06
CA GLY A 255 -27.68 -14.03 14.08
C GLY A 255 -26.19 -13.66 13.96
N ILE A 256 -25.67 -12.97 14.98
CA ILE A 256 -24.32 -12.39 14.97
C ILE A 256 -23.20 -13.44 14.88
N SER A 257 -23.48 -14.70 15.23
CA SER A 257 -22.51 -15.81 15.15
C SER A 257 -21.97 -16.04 13.73
N ILE A 258 -22.69 -15.61 12.69
CA ILE A 258 -22.24 -15.66 11.30
C ILE A 258 -20.91 -14.95 11.06
N LEU A 259 -20.57 -13.94 11.87
CA LEU A 259 -19.30 -13.22 11.73
C LEU A 259 -18.07 -14.10 12.06
N ALA A 260 -18.26 -15.20 12.79
CA ALA A 260 -17.20 -16.15 13.08
C ALA A 260 -17.01 -17.19 11.96
N ASP A 261 -18.09 -17.52 11.24
CA ASP A 261 -18.09 -18.51 10.16
C ASP A 261 -19.06 -18.07 9.05
N LEU A 262 -18.49 -17.43 8.02
CA LEU A 262 -19.27 -16.89 6.91
C LEU A 262 -19.70 -18.05 5.99
N PRO A 263 -21.00 -18.22 5.69
CA PRO A 263 -21.51 -19.37 4.93
C PRO A 263 -21.12 -19.38 3.45
N ARG A 264 -20.63 -18.24 2.96
CA ARG A 264 -20.29 -17.99 1.56
C ARG A 264 -19.29 -16.84 1.48
N SER A 265 -18.63 -16.71 0.33
CA SER A 265 -17.89 -15.48 0.05
C SER A 265 -18.85 -14.33 -0.23
N TYR A 266 -18.59 -13.17 0.38
CA TYR A 266 -19.30 -11.92 0.09
C TYR A 266 -18.45 -10.94 -0.73
N SER A 267 -17.24 -11.33 -1.11
CA SER A 267 -16.37 -10.57 -2.00
C SER A 267 -16.59 -10.90 -3.48
N PHE A 268 -17.53 -11.80 -3.76
CA PHE A 268 -17.86 -12.32 -5.07
C PHE A 268 -19.37 -12.43 -5.20
N ASP A 269 -19.90 -11.99 -6.34
CA ASP A 269 -21.28 -12.23 -6.71
C ASP A 269 -21.34 -13.20 -7.90
N GLY A 270 -21.91 -14.38 -7.67
CA GLY A 270 -21.94 -15.48 -8.64
C GLY A 270 -23.23 -15.60 -9.45
N PHE A 271 -24.08 -14.58 -9.46
CA PHE A 271 -25.29 -14.59 -10.28
C PHE A 271 -24.95 -14.73 -11.77
N ASP A 272 -25.62 -15.66 -12.45
CA ASP A 272 -25.75 -15.72 -13.92
C ASP A 272 -24.49 -15.41 -14.73
N ARG A 273 -23.35 -16.04 -14.39
CA ARG A 273 -22.06 -15.95 -15.12
C ARG A 273 -21.37 -14.58 -15.11
N ASN A 274 -21.84 -13.61 -14.32
CA ASN A 274 -21.17 -12.32 -14.19
C ASN A 274 -20.11 -12.37 -13.09
N TRP A 275 -18.84 -12.28 -13.48
CA TRP A 275 -17.72 -12.31 -12.54
C TRP A 275 -17.39 -10.89 -12.08
N VAL A 276 -17.97 -10.46 -10.95
CA VAL A 276 -17.60 -9.17 -10.33
C VAL A 276 -16.83 -9.46 -9.05
N ASP A 277 -15.50 -9.39 -9.13
CA ASP A 277 -14.62 -9.55 -7.98
C ASP A 277 -14.48 -8.22 -7.23
N ASN A 278 -14.34 -8.31 -5.92
CA ASN A 278 -14.08 -7.16 -5.09
C ASN A 278 -12.68 -6.59 -5.39
N PRO A 279 -12.52 -5.25 -5.52
CA PRO A 279 -11.24 -4.68 -5.90
C PRO A 279 -10.09 -4.98 -4.94
N VAL A 280 -10.40 -5.27 -3.67
CA VAL A 280 -9.44 -5.66 -2.66
C VAL A 280 -8.91 -7.07 -2.96
N THR A 281 -9.80 -8.06 -3.08
CA THR A 281 -9.44 -9.47 -3.29
C THR A 281 -9.02 -9.81 -4.71
N GLY A 282 -9.45 -9.02 -5.70
CA GLY A 282 -9.17 -9.21 -7.12
C GLY A 282 -8.03 -8.36 -7.69
N PHE A 283 -7.73 -7.20 -7.08
CA PHE A 283 -6.65 -6.32 -7.56
C PHE A 283 -5.64 -5.99 -6.47
N LEU A 284 -6.07 -5.36 -5.37
CA LEU A 284 -5.16 -4.76 -4.39
C LEU A 284 -4.15 -5.75 -3.78
N TYR A 285 -4.59 -6.95 -3.43
CA TYR A 285 -3.72 -8.00 -2.88
C TYR A 285 -3.08 -8.90 -3.95
N PRO A 286 -3.84 -9.50 -4.90
CA PRO A 286 -3.26 -10.44 -5.87
C PRO A 286 -2.38 -9.75 -6.92
N GLN A 287 -2.88 -8.70 -7.57
CA GLN A 287 -2.17 -7.96 -8.61
C GLN A 287 -1.32 -6.86 -7.99
N ARG A 288 -0.16 -7.26 -7.47
CA ARG A 288 0.70 -6.40 -6.65
C ARG A 288 1.05 -5.04 -7.27
N PRO A 289 1.22 -4.86 -8.60
CA PRO A 289 1.53 -3.54 -9.16
C PRO A 289 0.46 -2.48 -8.84
N THR A 290 -0.78 -2.89 -8.58
CA THR A 290 -1.87 -1.97 -8.20
C THR A 290 -1.63 -1.29 -6.85
N LEU A 291 -0.88 -1.92 -5.93
CA LEU A 291 -0.53 -1.36 -4.61
C LEU A 291 0.19 0.00 -4.74
N ILE A 292 1.14 0.07 -5.68
CA ILE A 292 1.86 1.30 -6.01
C ILE A 292 1.06 2.10 -7.04
N GLY A 293 0.55 1.44 -8.08
CA GLY A 293 -0.10 2.07 -9.22
C GLY A 293 -1.30 2.93 -8.84
N PHE A 294 -2.29 2.35 -8.13
CA PHE A 294 -3.50 3.09 -7.75
C PHE A 294 -3.18 4.28 -6.86
N SER A 295 -2.35 4.07 -5.84
CA SER A 295 -1.93 5.14 -4.93
C SER A 295 -1.16 6.25 -5.66
N SER A 296 -0.24 5.88 -6.55
CA SER A 296 0.57 6.83 -7.32
C SER A 296 -0.31 7.64 -8.27
N THR A 297 -1.23 7.00 -8.99
CA THR A 297 -2.18 7.69 -9.87
C THR A 297 -3.03 8.71 -9.10
N LEU A 298 -3.56 8.33 -7.93
CA LEU A 298 -4.34 9.25 -7.09
C LEU A 298 -3.50 10.44 -6.60
N ILE A 299 -2.26 10.20 -6.17
CA ILE A 299 -1.33 11.27 -5.77
C ILE A 299 -1.04 12.20 -6.95
N VAL A 300 -0.76 11.68 -8.15
CA VAL A 300 -0.51 12.50 -9.34
C VAL A 300 -1.73 13.34 -9.70
N ILE A 301 -2.93 12.75 -9.72
CA ILE A 301 -4.19 13.48 -9.98
C ILE A 301 -4.37 14.59 -8.94
N PHE A 302 -4.13 14.29 -7.67
CA PHE A 302 -4.22 15.27 -6.59
C PHE A 302 -3.25 16.44 -6.77
N LEU A 303 -1.99 16.16 -7.10
CA LEU A 303 -0.98 17.20 -7.33
C LEU A 303 -1.37 18.10 -8.51
N LEU A 304 -1.83 17.51 -9.62
CA LEU A 304 -2.29 18.25 -10.81
C LEU A 304 -3.51 19.13 -10.48
N TRP A 305 -4.49 18.59 -9.76
CA TRP A 305 -5.69 19.30 -9.37
C TRP A 305 -5.37 20.50 -8.46
N MET A 306 -4.58 20.29 -7.41
CA MET A 306 -4.19 21.34 -6.47
C MET A 306 -3.33 22.43 -7.13
N ASN A 307 -2.54 22.08 -8.14
CA ASN A 307 -1.79 23.06 -8.91
C ASN A 307 -2.72 23.95 -9.76
N ARG A 308 -3.68 23.33 -10.47
CA ARG A 308 -4.69 24.07 -11.26
C ARG A 308 -5.48 25.07 -10.40
N ASP A 309 -5.97 24.65 -9.24
CA ASP A 309 -6.76 25.52 -8.36
C ASP A 309 -5.97 26.74 -7.88
N ARG A 310 -4.65 26.62 -7.71
CA ARG A 310 -3.77 27.76 -7.37
C ARG A 310 -3.62 28.75 -8.50
N HIS A 311 -3.56 28.29 -9.74
CA HIS A 311 -3.49 29.17 -10.91
C HIS A 311 -4.77 29.97 -11.13
N ASN A 312 -5.94 29.40 -10.79
CA ASN A 312 -7.23 30.09 -10.94
C ASN A 312 -7.50 31.15 -9.85
N VAL A 313 -6.70 31.18 -8.78
CA VAL A 313 -6.85 32.13 -7.65
C VAL A 313 -5.86 33.30 -7.74
N LYS A 314 -4.88 33.23 -8.65
CA LYS A 314 -3.95 34.34 -8.96
C LYS A 314 -4.42 35.11 -10.17
#